data_AF-A0A7W6YCX4-F1
#
_entry.id   AF-A0A7W6YCX4-F1
#
_cell.length_a   1.000
_cell.length_b   1.000
_cell.length_c   1.000
_cell.angle_alpha   90.00
_cell.angle_beta   90.00
_cell.angle_gamma   90.00
#
_symmetry.space_group_name_H-M   'P 1'
#
loop_
_entity.id
_entity.type
_entity.pdbx_description
1 polymer ?
#
loop_
_entity_poly.entity_id
_entity_poly.type
_entity_poly.pdbx_seq_one_letter_code
_entity_poly.pdbx_strand_id
1 'polypeptide(L)'
;MAGFSKENGIEGLDESKRFEHFTAFSVIRRHYSRSFSTDDVVLGGGGDTGIDAIAIILNNVLVTDVDRVREIAEHNDYLEPVFIFVQSERSPSFDGSKIGNFGFGIVDFFSKQPKLPRGADISSLAEITDTILGDFAHILKPPRCYVYYVTTGQWTGDEHLVGRRDGVVEDIQALSIFERAEMTCVGASELHAIYRKTKAPISRQFLFDRRAEIPATDGVIQSAIGYLPFTEFKKLLTDDSGSEMLTSIFEDNIRDWQGYKAVNSEIRDTLLSENRTKFILMNNGITIITRGLTRVGDVFTITDYQIVNGCQSSNVLFEQRDAIDDRVQVPLRLIHTEDDGVKELITMATNRQTDIKPD
;
A
#
# COMPACT_ATOMS: atom_id res chain seq x y z
N MET A 1 -17.97 -12.88 -3.29
CA MET A 1 -18.57 -12.70 -1.96
C MET A 1 -18.52 -13.97 -1.11
N ALA A 2 -19.21 -15.08 -1.42
CA ALA A 2 -19.23 -16.28 -0.54
C ALA A 2 -17.83 -16.78 -0.10
N GLY A 3 -16.91 -16.98 -1.04
CA GLY A 3 -15.52 -17.37 -0.69
C GLY A 3 -14.80 -16.33 0.17
N PHE A 4 -14.98 -15.04 -0.12
CA PHE A 4 -14.43 -13.95 0.68
C PHE A 4 -14.98 -13.95 2.11
N SER A 5 -16.29 -14.14 2.28
CA SER A 5 -16.93 -14.14 3.60
C SER A 5 -16.40 -15.26 4.49
N LYS A 6 -16.15 -16.44 3.90
CA LYS A 6 -15.53 -17.57 4.61
C LYS A 6 -14.06 -17.30 4.95
N GLU A 7 -13.28 -16.79 4.00
CA GLU A 7 -11.87 -16.45 4.19
C GLU A 7 -11.66 -15.40 5.31
N ASN A 8 -12.63 -14.48 5.48
CA ASN A 8 -12.56 -13.39 6.46
C ASN A 8 -13.45 -13.63 7.70
N GLY A 9 -14.06 -14.80 7.85
CA GLY A 9 -14.86 -15.12 9.05
C GLY A 9 -16.16 -14.32 9.23
N ILE A 10 -16.66 -13.66 8.18
CA ILE A 10 -17.84 -12.77 8.23
C ILE A 10 -19.12 -13.42 7.68
N GLU A 11 -19.19 -14.76 7.61
CA GLU A 11 -20.35 -15.48 7.05
C GLU A 11 -21.66 -15.19 7.82
N GLY A 12 -21.55 -14.90 9.11
CA GLY A 12 -22.68 -14.58 10.00
C GLY A 12 -23.23 -13.15 9.87
N LEU A 13 -22.53 -12.26 9.17
CA LEU A 13 -23.05 -10.91 8.89
C LEU A 13 -24.14 -10.96 7.81
N ASP A 14 -25.01 -9.97 7.82
CA ASP A 14 -26.01 -9.83 6.76
C ASP A 14 -25.34 -9.57 5.40
N GLU A 15 -26.11 -9.78 4.33
CA GLU A 15 -25.56 -9.68 2.98
C GLU A 15 -25.12 -8.26 2.59
N SER A 16 -25.77 -7.22 3.10
CA SER A 16 -25.36 -5.83 2.85
C SER A 16 -24.00 -5.58 3.48
N LYS A 17 -23.85 -5.96 4.75
CA LYS A 17 -22.61 -5.74 5.48
C LYS A 17 -21.47 -6.53 4.87
N ARG A 18 -21.68 -7.80 4.53
CA ARG A 18 -20.66 -8.60 3.80
C ARG A 18 -20.24 -7.96 2.48
N PHE A 19 -21.15 -7.25 1.80
CA PHE A 19 -20.83 -6.52 0.57
C PHE A 19 -19.97 -5.27 0.84
N GLU A 20 -20.24 -4.52 1.92
CA GLU A 20 -19.38 -3.42 2.37
C GLU A 20 -17.96 -3.91 2.68
N HIS A 21 -17.81 -5.00 3.43
CA HIS A 21 -16.49 -5.60 3.69
C HIS A 21 -15.79 -6.04 2.39
N PHE A 22 -16.52 -6.66 1.46
CA PHE A 22 -15.96 -7.13 0.20
C PHE A 22 -15.49 -5.99 -0.72
N THR A 23 -16.28 -4.92 -0.81
CA THR A 23 -15.98 -3.75 -1.64
C THR A 23 -14.84 -2.93 -1.04
N ALA A 24 -14.89 -2.65 0.28
CA ALA A 24 -13.82 -1.99 1.02
C ALA A 24 -12.49 -2.72 0.84
N PHE A 25 -12.46 -4.03 1.11
CA PHE A 25 -11.27 -4.86 0.89
C PHE A 25 -10.72 -4.70 -0.54
N SER A 26 -11.58 -4.84 -1.54
CA SER A 26 -11.17 -4.84 -2.94
C SER A 26 -10.53 -3.52 -3.35
N VAL A 27 -11.15 -2.38 -3.02
CA VAL A 27 -10.64 -1.07 -3.45
C VAL A 27 -9.48 -0.57 -2.61
N ILE A 28 -9.46 -0.83 -1.30
CA ILE A 28 -8.34 -0.44 -0.42
C ILE A 28 -7.07 -1.21 -0.80
N ARG A 29 -7.18 -2.48 -1.19
CA ARG A 29 -6.02 -3.29 -1.66
C ARG A 29 -5.31 -2.72 -2.88
N ARG A 30 -5.91 -1.76 -3.61
CA ARG A 30 -5.24 -1.04 -4.71
C ARG A 30 -4.19 -0.05 -4.22
N HIS A 31 -4.35 0.41 -2.98
CA HIS A 31 -3.51 1.44 -2.34
C HIS A 31 -2.71 0.89 -1.16
N TYR A 32 -3.17 -0.22 -0.58
CA TYR A 32 -2.53 -0.87 0.56
C TYR A 32 -2.34 -2.35 0.29
N SER A 33 -1.12 -2.74 -0.06
CA SER A 33 -0.83 -4.11 -0.46
C SER A 33 -0.61 -5.08 0.71
N ARG A 34 -0.43 -4.59 1.95
CA ARG A 34 -0.33 -5.43 3.17
C ARG A 34 -1.69 -6.02 3.55
N SER A 35 -1.67 -7.08 4.35
CA SER A 35 -2.87 -7.61 5.01
C SER A 35 -3.45 -6.58 6.00
N PHE A 36 -4.78 -6.58 6.14
CA PHE A 36 -5.52 -5.78 7.12
C PHE A 36 -6.86 -6.45 7.42
N SER A 37 -7.44 -6.15 8.59
CA SER A 37 -8.81 -6.55 8.89
C SER A 37 -9.79 -5.56 8.29
N THR A 38 -10.85 -6.05 7.65
CA THR A 38 -11.91 -5.16 7.19
C THR A 38 -12.72 -4.54 8.33
N ASP A 39 -12.64 -5.11 9.53
CA ASP A 39 -13.28 -4.52 10.73
C ASP A 39 -12.62 -3.20 11.14
N ASP A 40 -11.37 -2.97 10.73
CA ASP A 40 -10.63 -1.75 11.03
C ASP A 40 -11.03 -0.57 10.14
N VAL A 41 -11.74 -0.83 9.04
CA VAL A 41 -12.02 0.18 8.00
C VAL A 41 -13.52 0.31 7.68
N VAL A 42 -14.30 -0.75 7.86
CA VAL A 42 -15.75 -0.72 7.62
C VAL A 42 -16.45 -0.13 8.83
N LEU A 43 -17.26 0.89 8.61
CA LEU A 43 -17.91 1.65 9.68
C LEU A 43 -19.15 0.93 10.21
N GLY A 44 -19.32 0.87 11.52
CA GLY A 44 -20.46 0.24 12.19
C GLY A 44 -21.37 1.22 12.92
N GLY A 45 -22.45 0.70 13.52
CA GLY A 45 -23.17 1.39 14.61
C GLY A 45 -24.07 2.57 14.22
N GLY A 46 -24.17 2.93 12.94
CA GLY A 46 -24.98 4.06 12.46
C GLY A 46 -24.32 5.43 12.71
N GLY A 47 -24.83 6.48 12.07
CA GLY A 47 -24.16 7.80 12.09
C GLY A 47 -22.88 7.82 11.23
N ASP A 48 -22.88 7.02 10.17
CA ASP A 48 -21.81 6.80 9.21
C ASP A 48 -21.64 7.95 8.20
N THR A 49 -22.54 8.95 8.25
CA THR A 49 -22.55 10.12 7.38
C THR A 49 -22.65 9.79 5.88
N GLY A 50 -23.16 8.61 5.52
CA GLY A 50 -23.25 8.14 4.14
C GLY A 50 -21.95 7.56 3.59
N ILE A 51 -21.01 7.17 4.47
CA ILE A 51 -19.74 6.54 4.16
C ILE A 51 -19.78 5.13 4.75
N ASP A 52 -19.46 4.08 3.98
CA ASP A 52 -19.52 2.71 4.50
C ASP A 52 -18.15 2.21 5.00
N ALA A 53 -17.06 2.75 4.45
CA ALA A 53 -15.70 2.47 4.92
C ALA A 53 -14.75 3.64 4.72
N ILE A 54 -13.78 3.77 5.64
CA ILE A 54 -12.70 4.75 5.59
C ILE A 54 -11.39 4.02 5.89
N ALA A 55 -10.36 4.27 5.08
CA ALA A 55 -8.99 3.90 5.40
C ALA A 55 -8.09 5.13 5.34
N ILE A 56 -7.26 5.29 6.36
CA ILE A 56 -6.23 6.32 6.44
C ILE A 56 -4.88 5.60 6.43
N ILE A 57 -4.10 5.82 5.38
CA ILE A 57 -2.76 5.25 5.25
C ILE A 57 -1.77 6.39 5.47
N LEU A 58 -0.81 6.20 6.36
CA LEU A 58 0.24 7.16 6.66
C LEU A 58 1.60 6.50 6.46
N ASN A 59 2.41 7.00 5.51
CA ASN A 59 3.72 6.44 5.14
C ASN A 59 3.66 4.90 4.96
N ASN A 60 2.70 4.44 4.15
CA ASN A 60 2.45 3.03 3.85
C ASN A 60 1.98 2.15 5.02
N VAL A 61 1.49 2.75 6.10
CA VAL A 61 0.90 2.05 7.26
C VAL A 61 -0.57 2.44 7.41
N LEU A 62 -1.46 1.45 7.51
CA LEU A 62 -2.86 1.71 7.88
C LEU A 62 -2.92 2.18 9.33
N VAL A 63 -3.50 3.35 9.58
CA VAL A 63 -3.65 3.92 10.94
C VAL A 63 -5.10 3.85 11.39
N THR A 64 -5.30 3.34 12.60
CA THR A 64 -6.62 3.11 13.22
C THR A 64 -6.77 3.84 14.55
N ASP A 65 -5.71 4.46 15.05
CA ASP A 65 -5.69 5.25 16.28
C ASP A 65 -4.65 6.39 16.20
N VAL A 66 -4.77 7.35 17.12
CA VAL A 66 -3.94 8.55 17.19
C VAL A 66 -2.51 8.24 17.66
N ASP A 67 -2.32 7.24 18.51
CA ASP A 67 -1.00 6.89 19.04
C ASP A 67 -0.11 6.33 17.93
N ARG A 68 -0.67 5.56 17.00
CA ARG A 68 0.03 5.12 15.80
C ARG A 68 0.46 6.27 14.90
N VAL A 69 -0.36 7.32 14.77
CA VAL A 69 0.02 8.55 14.04
C VAL A 69 1.23 9.21 14.70
N ARG A 70 1.20 9.37 16.03
CA ARG A 70 2.31 9.96 16.79
C ARG A 70 3.59 9.16 16.64
N GLU A 71 3.50 7.83 16.74
CA GLU A 71 4.64 6.94 16.53
C GLU A 71 5.24 7.15 15.14
N ILE A 72 4.42 7.15 14.08
CA ILE A 72 4.92 7.38 12.72
C ILE A 72 5.57 8.77 12.61
N ALA A 73 4.94 9.82 13.15
CA ALA A 73 5.46 11.18 13.09
C ALA A 73 6.79 11.35 13.84
N GLU A 74 6.96 10.72 15.01
CA GLU A 74 8.20 10.75 15.79
C GLU A 74 9.40 10.13 15.06
N HIS A 75 9.15 9.29 14.07
CA HIS A 75 10.17 8.55 13.35
C HIS A 75 10.36 9.04 11.92
N ASN A 76 9.59 10.02 11.44
CA ASN A 76 9.67 10.46 10.04
C ASN A 76 9.77 11.98 9.94
N ASP A 77 10.66 12.46 9.07
CA ASP A 77 10.80 13.89 8.78
C ASP A 77 9.63 14.43 7.93
N TYR A 78 8.78 13.54 7.40
CA TYR A 78 7.58 13.89 6.65
C TYR A 78 6.46 12.88 6.88
N LEU A 79 5.22 13.34 6.68
CA LEU A 79 4.01 12.53 6.64
C LEU A 79 3.37 12.62 5.26
N GLU A 80 3.05 11.48 4.66
CA GLU A 80 2.38 11.37 3.37
C GLU A 80 1.09 10.56 3.52
N PRO A 81 -0.02 11.21 3.91
CA PRO A 81 -1.28 10.52 4.11
C PRO A 81 -2.04 10.28 2.81
N VAL A 82 -2.72 9.14 2.77
CA VAL A 82 -3.68 8.76 1.75
C VAL A 82 -5.00 8.45 2.44
N PHE A 83 -6.04 9.19 2.06
CA PHE A 83 -7.39 8.98 2.55
C PHE A 83 -8.20 8.22 1.50
N ILE A 84 -8.87 7.16 1.92
CA ILE A 84 -9.70 6.33 1.05
C ILE A 84 -11.10 6.26 1.65
N PHE A 85 -12.10 6.67 0.88
CA PHE A 85 -13.51 6.61 1.27
C PHE A 85 -14.25 5.66 0.35
N VAL A 86 -15.11 4.82 0.91
CA VAL A 86 -15.88 3.83 0.15
C VAL A 86 -17.35 3.93 0.52
N GLN A 87 -18.21 3.99 -0.50
CA GLN A 87 -19.64 3.79 -0.37
C GLN A 87 -20.05 2.64 -1.29
N SER A 88 -20.85 1.74 -0.75
CA SER A 88 -21.16 0.43 -1.29
C SER A 88 -22.66 0.28 -1.42
N GLU A 89 -23.12 -0.14 -2.59
CA GLU A 89 -24.53 -0.27 -2.85
C GLU A 89 -24.82 -1.56 -3.62
N ARG A 90 -25.86 -2.28 -3.21
CA ARG A 90 -26.22 -3.53 -3.89
C ARG A 90 -27.18 -3.35 -5.06
N SER A 91 -27.59 -2.11 -5.36
CA SER A 91 -28.44 -1.78 -6.50
C SER A 91 -27.78 -2.14 -7.83
N PRO A 92 -28.59 -2.52 -8.85
CA PRO A 92 -28.11 -2.83 -10.19
C PRO A 92 -27.79 -1.57 -11.02
N SER A 93 -27.89 -0.37 -10.44
CA SER A 93 -27.65 0.91 -11.10
C SER A 93 -27.01 1.91 -10.14
N PHE A 94 -26.27 2.86 -10.70
CA PHE A 94 -25.70 3.99 -9.96
C PHE A 94 -26.79 5.04 -9.67
N ASP A 95 -26.72 5.67 -8.50
CA ASP A 95 -27.68 6.70 -8.06
C ASP A 95 -26.96 8.04 -7.83
N GLY A 96 -27.32 9.06 -8.61
CA GLY A 96 -26.73 10.40 -8.52
C GLY A 96 -27.02 11.11 -7.20
N SER A 97 -28.11 10.78 -6.51
CA SER A 97 -28.40 11.29 -5.17
C SER A 97 -27.47 10.67 -4.13
N LYS A 98 -27.17 9.37 -4.24
CA LYS A 98 -26.21 8.70 -3.36
C LYS A 98 -24.79 9.22 -3.58
N ILE A 99 -24.38 9.44 -4.83
CA ILE A 99 -23.11 10.11 -5.16
C ILE A 99 -23.01 11.47 -4.44
N GLY A 100 -24.05 12.30 -4.57
CA GLY A 100 -24.07 13.63 -3.94
C GLY A 100 -24.03 13.58 -2.41
N ASN A 101 -24.84 12.71 -1.80
CA ASN A 101 -24.88 12.54 -0.34
C ASN A 101 -23.54 12.02 0.20
N PHE A 102 -22.92 11.07 -0.50
CA PHE A 102 -21.61 10.53 -0.15
C PHE A 102 -20.53 11.62 -0.21
N GLY A 103 -20.50 12.40 -1.30
CA GLY A 103 -19.59 13.54 -1.41
C GLY A 103 -19.79 14.58 -0.31
N PHE A 104 -21.04 14.90 0.03
CA PHE A 104 -21.35 15.78 1.15
C PHE A 104 -20.85 15.23 2.49
N GLY A 105 -21.00 13.92 2.75
CA GLY A 105 -20.45 13.26 3.93
C GLY A 105 -18.93 13.38 4.04
N ILE A 106 -18.21 13.21 2.93
CA ILE A 106 -16.75 13.37 2.88
C ILE A 106 -16.35 14.82 3.16
N VAL A 107 -17.02 15.80 2.55
CA VAL A 107 -16.74 17.22 2.82
C VAL A 107 -17.01 17.57 4.29
N ASP A 108 -18.11 17.05 4.85
CA ASP A 108 -18.45 17.25 6.26
C ASP A 108 -17.46 16.57 7.22
N PHE A 109 -16.87 15.44 6.83
CA PHE A 109 -15.82 14.74 7.58
C PHE A 109 -14.59 15.64 7.83
N PHE A 110 -14.17 16.42 6.84
CA PHE A 110 -13.04 17.36 6.96
C PHE A 110 -13.45 18.74 7.52
N SER A 111 -14.73 18.99 7.78
CA SER A 111 -15.20 20.26 8.32
C SER A 111 -14.80 20.43 9.80
N LYS A 112 -14.30 21.62 10.15
CA LYS A 112 -14.09 22.03 11.56
C LYS A 112 -15.40 22.24 12.33
N GLN A 113 -16.52 22.38 11.62
CA GLN A 113 -17.86 22.46 12.18
C GLN A 113 -18.75 21.47 11.43
N PRO A 114 -18.68 20.16 11.78
CA PRO A 114 -19.51 19.16 11.13
C PRO A 114 -20.99 19.44 11.36
N LYS A 115 -21.77 19.23 10.30
CA LYS A 115 -23.22 19.42 10.27
C LYS A 115 -23.96 18.10 10.45
N LEU A 116 -23.31 16.98 10.12
CA LEU A 116 -23.89 15.65 10.28
C LEU A 116 -23.56 15.08 11.67
N PRO A 117 -24.52 14.40 12.32
CA PRO A 117 -24.23 13.66 13.54
C PRO A 117 -23.27 12.51 13.21
N ARG A 118 -22.17 12.42 13.96
CA ARG A 118 -21.11 11.43 13.76
C ARG A 118 -21.28 10.28 14.75
N GLY A 119 -21.19 9.04 14.25
CA GLY A 119 -21.02 7.85 15.08
C GLY A 119 -19.65 7.82 15.76
N ALA A 120 -19.42 6.79 16.59
CA ALA A 120 -18.14 6.61 17.29
C ALA A 120 -16.97 6.45 16.31
N ASP A 121 -17.14 5.61 15.28
CA ASP A 121 -16.08 5.30 14.30
C ASP A 121 -15.68 6.54 13.50
N ILE A 122 -16.66 7.28 12.97
CA ILE A 122 -16.42 8.55 12.25
C ILE A 122 -15.73 9.56 13.16
N SER A 123 -16.12 9.65 14.43
CA SER A 123 -15.51 10.59 15.38
C SER A 123 -14.05 10.24 15.67
N SER A 124 -13.74 8.95 15.85
CA SER A 124 -12.37 8.45 16.05
C SER A 124 -11.49 8.75 14.83
N LEU A 125 -11.97 8.43 13.62
CA LEU A 125 -11.24 8.69 12.37
C LEU A 125 -11.06 10.19 12.08
N ALA A 126 -12.03 11.01 12.48
CA ALA A 126 -11.89 12.46 12.39
C ALA A 126 -10.83 13.00 13.36
N GLU A 127 -10.70 12.43 14.57
CA GLU A 127 -9.64 12.79 15.52
C GLU A 127 -8.24 12.43 14.98
N ILE A 128 -8.10 11.25 14.37
CA ILE A 128 -6.88 10.85 13.65
C ILE A 128 -6.56 11.87 12.56
N THR A 129 -7.56 12.24 11.76
CA THR A 129 -7.42 13.21 10.66
C THR A 129 -7.03 14.59 11.18
N ASP A 130 -7.66 15.08 12.25
CA ASP A 130 -7.35 16.36 12.87
C ASP A 130 -5.94 16.38 13.45
N THR A 131 -5.47 15.25 14.01
CA THR A 131 -4.08 15.12 14.48
C THR A 131 -3.10 15.21 13.31
N ILE A 132 -3.35 14.49 12.20
CA ILE A 132 -2.48 14.52 11.02
C ILE A 132 -2.45 15.92 10.39
N LEU A 133 -3.61 16.54 10.18
CA LEU A 133 -3.75 17.82 9.48
C LEU A 133 -3.51 19.04 10.39
N GLY A 134 -3.49 18.86 11.70
CA GLY A 134 -3.28 19.91 12.70
C GLY A 134 -1.88 19.84 13.28
N ASP A 135 -1.68 18.92 14.24
CA ASP A 135 -0.45 18.78 15.02
C ASP A 135 0.78 18.55 14.14
N PHE A 136 0.62 17.78 13.07
CA PHE A 136 1.71 17.40 12.15
C PHE A 136 1.71 18.13 10.81
N ALA A 137 0.94 19.23 10.67
CA ALA A 137 0.84 20.00 9.43
C ALA A 137 2.20 20.50 8.89
N HIS A 138 3.18 20.71 9.77
CA HIS A 138 4.50 21.25 9.44
C HIS A 138 5.44 20.27 8.71
N ILE A 139 5.19 18.96 8.84
CA ILE A 139 5.91 17.88 8.13
C ILE A 139 5.02 17.19 7.09
N LEU A 140 3.81 17.71 6.87
CA LEU A 140 2.81 17.09 6.03
C LEU A 140 3.11 17.35 4.54
N LYS A 141 3.32 16.28 3.78
CA LYS A 141 3.18 16.34 2.32
C LYS A 141 1.71 16.44 1.94
N PRO A 142 1.38 17.13 0.84
CA PRO A 142 0.01 17.21 0.33
C PRO A 142 -0.69 15.84 0.29
N PRO A 143 -1.77 15.64 1.07
CA PRO A 143 -2.52 14.40 1.09
C PRO A 143 -3.14 14.04 -0.25
N ARG A 144 -3.38 12.74 -0.46
CA ARG A 144 -4.19 12.22 -1.59
C ARG A 144 -5.53 11.70 -1.10
N CYS A 145 -6.57 11.87 -1.90
CA CYS A 145 -7.92 11.40 -1.58
C CYS A 145 -8.48 10.53 -2.70
N TYR A 146 -8.83 9.29 -2.36
CA TYR A 146 -9.48 8.34 -3.28
C TYR A 146 -10.89 8.02 -2.78
N VAL A 147 -11.88 8.24 -3.63
CA VAL A 147 -13.29 8.04 -3.33
C VAL A 147 -13.84 6.95 -4.23
N TYR A 148 -14.45 5.92 -3.65
CA TYR A 148 -15.01 4.79 -4.39
C TYR A 148 -16.50 4.68 -4.14
N TYR A 149 -17.29 4.83 -5.21
CA TYR A 149 -18.71 4.46 -5.19
C TYR A 149 -18.88 3.15 -5.94
N VAL A 150 -19.21 2.08 -5.20
CA VAL A 150 -19.22 0.70 -5.72
C VAL A 150 -20.64 0.17 -5.77
N THR A 151 -21.05 -0.36 -6.93
CA THR A 151 -22.38 -0.97 -7.09
C THR A 151 -22.33 -2.35 -7.75
N THR A 152 -23.46 -3.07 -7.78
CA THR A 152 -23.59 -4.31 -8.58
C THR A 152 -24.00 -4.02 -10.04
N GLY A 153 -24.17 -2.75 -10.39
CA GLY A 153 -24.50 -2.31 -11.74
C GLY A 153 -23.31 -2.25 -12.69
N GLN A 154 -23.53 -1.60 -13.84
CA GLN A 154 -22.49 -1.27 -14.81
C GLN A 154 -22.38 0.25 -14.94
N TRP A 155 -21.14 0.75 -14.93
CA TRP A 155 -20.87 2.15 -15.18
C TRP A 155 -20.89 2.42 -16.68
N THR A 156 -21.87 3.18 -17.16
CA THR A 156 -22.06 3.46 -18.59
C THR A 156 -21.53 4.83 -19.02
N GLY A 157 -21.05 5.65 -18.07
CA GLY A 157 -20.65 7.02 -18.33
C GLY A 157 -21.83 7.95 -18.64
N ASP A 158 -22.99 7.70 -18.03
CA ASP A 158 -24.15 8.59 -18.10
C ASP A 158 -23.77 10.03 -17.71
N GLU A 159 -24.17 11.01 -18.54
CA GLU A 159 -23.76 12.41 -18.38
C GLU A 159 -24.21 13.02 -17.04
N HIS A 160 -25.40 12.66 -16.55
CA HIS A 160 -25.89 13.16 -15.27
C HIS A 160 -25.06 12.61 -14.11
N LEU A 161 -24.78 11.30 -14.12
CA LEU A 161 -23.96 10.67 -13.09
C LEU A 161 -22.50 11.14 -13.13
N VAL A 162 -21.94 11.37 -14.33
CA VAL A 162 -20.61 11.95 -14.51
C VAL A 162 -20.57 13.36 -13.94
N GLY A 163 -21.54 14.22 -14.27
CA GLY A 163 -21.62 15.58 -13.72
C GLY A 163 -21.75 15.59 -12.20
N ARG A 164 -22.50 14.64 -11.62
CA ARG A 164 -22.59 14.48 -10.15
C ARG A 164 -21.26 14.07 -9.53
N ARG A 165 -20.55 13.10 -10.12
CA ARG A 165 -19.22 12.65 -9.67
C ARG A 165 -18.22 13.81 -9.72
N ASP A 166 -18.20 14.54 -10.82
CA ASP A 166 -17.23 15.62 -11.04
C ASP A 166 -17.47 16.78 -10.07
N GLY A 167 -18.73 17.13 -9.80
CA GLY A 167 -19.06 18.10 -8.75
C GLY A 167 -18.56 17.68 -7.36
N VAL A 168 -18.66 16.39 -7.01
CA VAL A 168 -18.08 15.89 -5.74
C VAL A 168 -16.56 16.03 -5.71
N VAL A 169 -15.88 15.73 -6.82
CA VAL A 169 -14.41 15.91 -6.91
C VAL A 169 -14.04 17.38 -6.76
N GLU A 170 -14.77 18.30 -7.40
CA GLU A 170 -14.57 19.74 -7.27
C GLU A 170 -14.78 20.21 -5.82
N ASP A 171 -15.84 19.76 -5.15
CA ASP A 171 -16.13 20.10 -3.76
C ASP A 171 -15.02 19.63 -2.80
N ILE A 172 -14.51 18.41 -2.98
CA ILE A 172 -13.40 17.86 -2.18
C ILE A 172 -12.10 18.64 -2.48
N GLN A 173 -11.83 18.94 -3.75
CA GLN A 173 -10.64 19.69 -4.14
C GLN A 173 -10.68 21.13 -3.60
N ALA A 174 -11.86 21.74 -3.49
CA ALA A 174 -12.06 23.08 -2.94
C ALA A 174 -11.71 23.20 -1.45
N LEU A 175 -11.65 22.08 -0.71
CA LEU A 175 -11.15 22.06 0.66
C LEU A 175 -9.69 22.54 0.76
N SER A 176 -8.94 22.53 -0.34
CA SER A 176 -7.53 22.93 -0.40
C SER A 176 -6.62 22.14 0.57
N ILE A 177 -7.05 20.93 0.92
CA ILE A 177 -6.29 19.97 1.74
C ILE A 177 -5.46 19.08 0.83
N PHE A 178 -6.02 18.60 -0.28
CA PHE A 178 -5.44 17.54 -1.09
C PHE A 178 -4.61 18.06 -2.28
N GLU A 179 -3.52 17.36 -2.59
CA GLU A 179 -2.86 17.49 -3.89
C GLU A 179 -3.81 17.11 -5.03
N ARG A 180 -4.54 16.02 -4.80
CA ARG A 180 -5.43 15.42 -5.79
C ARG A 180 -6.53 14.63 -5.09
N ALA A 181 -7.77 14.93 -5.49
CA ALA A 181 -8.94 14.12 -5.19
C ALA A 181 -9.38 13.35 -6.45
N GLU A 182 -9.70 12.07 -6.30
CA GLU A 182 -10.25 11.23 -7.37
C GLU A 182 -11.48 10.49 -6.90
N MET A 183 -12.54 10.51 -7.69
CA MET A 183 -13.70 9.64 -7.48
C MET A 183 -13.84 8.62 -8.60
N THR A 184 -13.91 7.34 -8.23
CA THR A 184 -14.11 6.22 -9.17
C THR A 184 -15.44 5.53 -8.88
N CYS A 185 -16.28 5.44 -9.91
CA CYS A 185 -17.50 4.63 -9.88
C CYS A 185 -17.18 3.21 -10.37
N VAL A 186 -17.41 2.21 -9.53
CA VAL A 186 -17.00 0.82 -9.77
C VAL A 186 -18.25 -0.06 -9.91
N GLY A 187 -18.42 -0.69 -11.08
CA GLY A 187 -19.48 -1.65 -11.31
C GLY A 187 -19.07 -3.08 -10.95
N ALA A 188 -19.95 -4.04 -11.19
CA ALA A 188 -19.71 -5.44 -10.86
C ALA A 188 -18.49 -6.02 -11.62
N SER A 189 -18.34 -5.69 -12.90
CA SER A 189 -17.24 -6.23 -13.72
C SER A 189 -15.89 -5.71 -13.25
N GLU A 190 -15.82 -4.41 -12.95
CA GLU A 190 -14.63 -3.74 -12.43
C GLU A 190 -14.28 -4.27 -11.03
N LEU A 191 -15.27 -4.40 -10.14
CA LEU A 191 -15.08 -4.95 -8.80
C LEU A 191 -14.53 -6.38 -8.85
N HIS A 192 -15.08 -7.22 -9.74
CA HIS A 192 -14.56 -8.57 -9.96
C HIS A 192 -13.11 -8.57 -10.47
N ALA A 193 -12.76 -7.66 -11.38
CA ALA A 193 -11.40 -7.55 -11.89
C ALA A 193 -10.42 -7.09 -10.78
N ILE A 194 -10.82 -6.10 -9.98
CA ILE A 194 -10.06 -5.60 -8.83
C ILE A 194 -9.81 -6.73 -7.84
N TYR A 195 -10.86 -7.44 -7.41
CA TYR A 195 -10.73 -8.55 -6.46
C TYR A 195 -9.88 -9.72 -7.00
N ARG A 196 -9.96 -10.02 -8.30
CA ARG A 196 -9.06 -11.03 -8.89
C ARG A 196 -7.60 -10.60 -8.83
N LYS A 197 -7.31 -9.32 -9.07
CA LYS A 197 -5.94 -8.77 -8.96
C LYS A 197 -5.41 -8.86 -7.54
N THR A 198 -6.25 -8.73 -6.50
CA THR A 198 -5.77 -8.90 -5.12
C THR A 198 -5.30 -10.32 -4.80
N LYS A 199 -5.70 -11.32 -5.61
CA LYS A 199 -5.28 -12.72 -5.49
C LYS A 199 -4.22 -13.14 -6.51
N ALA A 200 -3.89 -12.27 -7.48
CA ALA A 200 -2.89 -12.60 -8.49
C ALA A 200 -1.50 -12.52 -7.86
N PRO A 201 -0.61 -13.48 -8.14
CA PRO A 201 0.77 -13.39 -7.68
C PRO A 201 1.45 -12.19 -8.34
N ILE A 202 2.24 -11.46 -7.55
CA ILE A 202 2.99 -10.31 -8.06
C ILE A 202 4.05 -10.83 -9.03
N SER A 203 4.13 -10.22 -10.21
CA SER A 203 5.14 -10.56 -11.22
C SER A 203 5.88 -9.31 -11.67
N ARG A 204 7.20 -9.41 -11.78
CA ARG A 204 8.07 -8.30 -12.20
C ARG A 204 9.15 -8.75 -13.14
N GLN A 205 9.42 -7.90 -14.13
CA GLN A 205 10.48 -8.08 -15.10
C GLN A 205 11.56 -7.01 -14.91
N PHE A 206 12.82 -7.43 -14.91
CA PHE A 206 13.99 -6.55 -14.73
C PHE A 206 15.22 -7.12 -15.44
N LEU A 207 16.16 -6.24 -15.78
CA LEU A 207 17.46 -6.61 -16.34
C LEU A 207 18.45 -6.93 -15.22
N PHE A 208 19.03 -8.13 -15.23
CA PHE A 208 20.01 -8.59 -14.23
C PHE A 208 21.29 -9.11 -14.89
N ASP A 209 21.97 -8.24 -15.64
CA ASP A 209 23.19 -8.53 -16.41
C ASP A 209 24.47 -8.62 -15.56
N ARG A 210 24.49 -7.95 -14.39
CA ARG A 210 25.64 -7.93 -13.46
C ARG A 210 25.48 -8.92 -12.32
N ARG A 211 25.65 -10.22 -12.63
CA ARG A 211 25.45 -11.31 -11.67
C ARG A 211 26.47 -12.44 -11.81
N ALA A 212 26.57 -13.25 -10.77
CA ALA A 212 27.16 -14.58 -10.77
C ALA A 212 26.10 -15.60 -10.30
N GLU A 213 26.01 -16.75 -10.96
CA GLU A 213 25.14 -17.84 -10.53
C GLU A 213 25.77 -18.52 -9.31
N ILE A 214 24.94 -18.85 -8.32
CA ILE A 214 25.35 -19.61 -7.14
C ILE A 214 25.24 -21.11 -7.48
N PRO A 215 26.17 -21.96 -7.02
CA PRO A 215 26.11 -23.40 -7.26
C PRO A 215 24.79 -24.03 -6.79
N ALA A 216 24.39 -25.11 -7.47
CA ALA A 216 23.20 -25.87 -7.13
C ALA A 216 23.23 -26.29 -5.65
N THR A 217 22.13 -26.04 -4.97
CA THR A 217 21.91 -26.35 -3.55
C THR A 217 20.59 -27.10 -3.45
N ASP A 218 20.50 -28.08 -2.56
CA ASP A 218 19.28 -28.87 -2.40
C ASP A 218 18.07 -27.97 -2.06
N GLY A 219 16.93 -28.26 -2.68
CA GLY A 219 15.72 -27.44 -2.59
C GLY A 219 15.80 -26.03 -3.20
N VAL A 220 16.90 -25.66 -3.89
CA VAL A 220 17.01 -24.39 -4.65
C VAL A 220 17.12 -24.68 -6.13
N ILE A 221 16.14 -24.21 -6.92
CA ILE A 221 16.07 -24.43 -8.37
C ILE A 221 17.12 -23.59 -9.09
N GLN A 222 17.20 -22.30 -8.75
CA GLN A 222 18.20 -21.39 -9.28
C GLN A 222 18.51 -20.31 -8.25
N SER A 223 19.75 -19.83 -8.19
CA SER A 223 20.06 -18.63 -7.41
C SER A 223 21.23 -17.86 -8.01
N ALA A 224 21.20 -16.55 -7.82
CA ALA A 224 22.22 -15.64 -8.33
C ALA A 224 22.50 -14.53 -7.32
N ILE A 225 23.74 -14.05 -7.32
CA ILE A 225 24.17 -12.87 -6.57
C ILE A 225 24.75 -11.84 -7.52
N GLY A 226 24.43 -10.58 -7.31
CA GLY A 226 24.85 -9.50 -8.19
C GLY A 226 24.39 -8.16 -7.67
N TYR A 227 24.19 -7.21 -8.58
CA TYR A 227 23.67 -5.91 -8.23
C TYR A 227 22.85 -5.31 -9.38
N LEU A 228 21.89 -4.46 -9.03
CA LEU A 228 21.02 -3.76 -9.98
C LEU A 228 21.25 -2.25 -9.92
N PRO A 229 21.21 -1.53 -11.06
CA PRO A 229 21.00 -0.09 -11.01
C PRO A 229 19.65 0.22 -10.35
N PHE A 230 19.55 1.37 -9.68
CA PHE A 230 18.33 1.74 -8.95
C PHE A 230 17.06 1.67 -9.80
N THR A 231 17.10 2.10 -11.06
CA THR A 231 15.92 2.04 -11.96
C THR A 231 15.39 0.63 -12.17
N GLU A 232 16.26 -0.38 -12.28
CA GLU A 232 15.85 -1.79 -12.39
C GLU A 232 15.35 -2.32 -11.05
N PHE A 233 15.98 -1.93 -9.94
CA PHE A 233 15.52 -2.32 -8.61
C PHE A 233 14.16 -1.69 -8.26
N LYS A 234 13.90 -0.44 -8.67
CA LYS A 234 12.63 0.26 -8.45
C LYS A 234 11.44 -0.51 -9.02
N LYS A 235 11.60 -1.18 -10.18
CA LYS A 235 10.55 -2.02 -10.78
C LYS A 235 10.09 -3.14 -9.84
N LEU A 236 11.00 -3.65 -8.99
CA LEU A 236 10.69 -4.69 -7.99
C LEU A 236 9.96 -4.14 -6.77
N LEU A 237 10.10 -2.84 -6.50
CA LEU A 237 9.52 -2.19 -5.33
C LEU A 237 8.15 -1.59 -5.60
N THR A 238 7.84 -1.21 -6.84
CA THR A 238 6.64 -0.41 -7.13
C THR A 238 5.52 -1.19 -7.77
N ASP A 239 4.30 -0.69 -7.62
CA ASP A 239 3.12 -1.14 -8.34
C ASP A 239 3.25 -0.97 -9.87
N ASP A 240 2.23 -1.38 -10.62
CA ASP A 240 2.27 -1.33 -12.09
C ASP A 240 2.29 0.13 -12.63
N SER A 241 1.87 1.11 -11.82
CA SER A 241 1.98 2.54 -12.18
C SER A 241 3.37 3.12 -11.91
N GLY A 242 4.18 2.46 -11.07
CA GLY A 242 5.50 2.93 -10.67
C GLY A 242 5.49 4.01 -9.58
N SER A 243 4.32 4.26 -8.98
CA SER A 243 4.10 5.36 -8.02
C SER A 243 4.10 4.89 -6.57
N GLU A 244 3.44 3.77 -6.30
CA GLU A 244 3.27 3.24 -4.94
C GLU A 244 4.20 2.07 -4.66
N MET A 245 4.60 1.92 -3.40
CA MET A 245 5.41 0.79 -2.95
C MET A 245 4.54 -0.46 -2.74
N LEU A 246 4.99 -1.59 -3.26
CA LEU A 246 4.42 -2.91 -3.00
C LEU A 246 4.84 -3.40 -1.61
N THR A 247 4.21 -2.88 -0.56
CA THR A 247 4.46 -3.30 0.81
C THR A 247 4.24 -4.79 1.10
N SER A 248 3.45 -5.51 0.29
CA SER A 248 3.22 -6.96 0.40
C SER A 248 4.46 -7.81 0.14
N ILE A 249 5.45 -7.29 -0.57
CA ILE A 249 6.69 -8.05 -0.83
C ILE A 249 7.57 -8.14 0.41
N PHE A 250 7.18 -7.54 1.54
CA PHE A 250 7.91 -7.58 2.81
C PHE A 250 7.16 -8.37 3.89
N GLU A 251 6.09 -9.10 3.57
CA GLU A 251 5.29 -9.82 4.59
C GLU A 251 6.10 -10.91 5.30
N ASP A 252 7.04 -11.55 4.59
CA ASP A 252 7.97 -12.51 5.21
C ASP A 252 9.17 -11.84 5.90
N ASN A 253 9.26 -10.50 5.87
CA ASN A 253 10.31 -9.78 6.53
C ASN A 253 9.95 -9.57 8.00
N ILE A 254 10.82 -10.01 8.91
CA ILE A 254 10.60 -9.88 10.35
C ILE A 254 10.85 -8.43 10.83
N ARG A 255 11.50 -7.59 10.01
CA ARG A 255 11.75 -6.19 10.32
C ARG A 255 10.71 -5.30 9.65
N ASP A 256 9.91 -4.64 10.47
CA ASP A 256 9.06 -3.56 9.99
C ASP A 256 9.84 -2.29 9.68
N TRP A 257 9.26 -1.47 8.81
CA TRP A 257 9.73 -0.10 8.60
C TRP A 257 9.47 0.74 9.86
N GLN A 258 10.51 1.36 10.38
CA GLN A 258 10.49 2.14 11.63
C GLN A 258 10.80 3.64 11.39
N GLY A 259 10.57 4.15 10.17
CA GLY A 259 10.95 5.52 9.79
C GLY A 259 12.46 5.78 9.82
N TYR A 260 12.88 7.04 9.76
CA TYR A 260 14.27 7.49 9.86
C TYR A 260 14.82 7.47 11.30
N LYS A 261 14.91 6.29 11.91
CA LYS A 261 15.72 6.07 13.12
C LYS A 261 16.93 5.18 12.85
N ALA A 262 18.05 5.51 13.51
CA ALA A 262 19.32 4.78 13.47
C ALA A 262 19.81 4.50 12.03
N VAL A 263 19.84 3.22 11.64
CA VAL A 263 20.38 2.72 10.36
C VAL A 263 19.70 3.36 9.15
N ASN A 264 18.41 3.68 9.23
CA ASN A 264 17.67 4.24 8.09
C ASN A 264 18.16 5.64 7.70
N SER A 265 18.56 6.45 8.70
CA SER A 265 19.14 7.78 8.46
C SER A 265 20.53 7.67 7.84
N GLU A 266 21.37 6.73 8.30
CA GLU A 266 22.70 6.48 7.72
C GLU A 266 22.62 6.04 6.24
N ILE A 267 21.64 5.19 5.92
CA ILE A 267 21.35 4.76 4.54
C ILE A 267 20.96 5.98 3.69
N ARG A 268 20.05 6.83 4.19
CA ARG A 268 19.63 8.06 3.49
C ARG A 268 20.80 9.01 3.26
N ASP A 269 21.59 9.28 4.29
CA ASP A 269 22.74 10.20 4.20
C ASP A 269 23.77 9.69 3.19
N THR A 270 23.96 8.37 3.12
CA THR A 270 24.77 7.73 2.08
C THR A 270 24.20 7.98 0.68
N LEU A 271 22.90 7.81 0.49
CA LEU A 271 22.21 7.98 -0.80
C LEU A 271 22.22 9.44 -1.30
N LEU A 272 22.09 10.40 -0.39
CA LEU A 272 22.00 11.82 -0.73
C LEU A 272 23.37 12.52 -0.85
N SER A 273 24.43 11.91 -0.32
CA SER A 273 25.79 12.46 -0.40
C SER A 273 26.56 12.02 -1.65
N GLU A 274 27.80 12.50 -1.76
CA GLU A 274 28.81 12.06 -2.74
C GLU A 274 29.17 10.56 -2.60
N ASN A 275 28.81 9.93 -1.47
CA ASN A 275 29.08 8.51 -1.22
C ASN A 275 28.03 7.58 -1.86
N ARG A 276 27.02 8.08 -2.58
CA ARG A 276 25.96 7.26 -3.19
C ARG A 276 26.47 6.14 -4.10
N THR A 277 27.62 6.36 -4.76
CA THR A 277 28.26 5.33 -5.60
C THR A 277 28.84 4.17 -4.81
N LYS A 278 29.10 4.37 -3.51
CA LYS A 278 29.60 3.37 -2.57
C LYS A 278 28.46 2.61 -1.88
N PHE A 279 27.20 2.93 -2.16
CA PHE A 279 26.03 2.28 -1.56
C PHE A 279 26.11 0.75 -1.65
N ILE A 280 26.55 0.23 -2.80
CA ILE A 280 26.75 -1.20 -3.06
C ILE A 280 27.74 -1.87 -2.09
N LEU A 281 28.71 -1.11 -1.56
CA LEU A 281 29.73 -1.60 -0.63
C LEU A 281 29.34 -1.39 0.84
N MET A 282 28.42 -0.47 1.11
CA MET A 282 28.06 -0.04 2.46
C MET A 282 26.81 -0.74 3.01
N ASN A 283 26.09 -1.49 2.17
CA ASN A 283 24.86 -2.18 2.55
C ASN A 283 25.01 -3.69 2.39
N ASN A 284 24.41 -4.45 3.30
CA ASN A 284 24.44 -5.92 3.28
C ASN A 284 23.73 -6.54 2.05
N GLY A 285 22.95 -5.74 1.33
CA GLY A 285 22.20 -6.15 0.15
C GLY A 285 20.80 -6.63 0.46
N ILE A 286 20.10 -6.99 -0.62
CA ILE A 286 18.68 -7.35 -0.61
C ILE A 286 18.56 -8.80 -1.02
N THR A 287 17.83 -9.60 -0.24
CA THR A 287 17.57 -11.01 -0.56
C THR A 287 16.13 -11.17 -1.00
N ILE A 288 15.94 -11.63 -2.22
CA ILE A 288 14.64 -11.94 -2.80
C ILE A 288 14.50 -13.45 -2.95
N ILE A 289 13.41 -13.99 -2.41
CA ILE A 289 12.97 -15.36 -2.66
C ILE A 289 11.76 -15.29 -3.60
N THR A 290 11.73 -16.11 -4.64
CA THR A 290 10.62 -16.18 -5.61
C THR A 290 10.21 -17.63 -5.86
N ARG A 291 8.92 -17.87 -6.05
CA ARG A 291 8.39 -19.20 -6.45
C ARG A 291 8.42 -19.46 -7.95
N GLY A 292 8.54 -18.42 -8.78
CA GLY A 292 8.60 -18.58 -10.22
C GLY A 292 9.67 -17.68 -10.83
N LEU A 293 10.59 -18.26 -11.58
CA LEU A 293 11.63 -17.51 -12.30
C LEU A 293 11.70 -17.99 -13.75
N THR A 294 11.54 -17.05 -14.68
CA THR A 294 11.84 -17.26 -16.10
C THR A 294 12.86 -16.22 -16.56
N ARG A 295 13.70 -16.56 -17.54
CA ARG A 295 14.69 -15.63 -18.08
C ARG A 295 14.85 -15.75 -19.59
N VAL A 296 15.07 -14.62 -20.24
CA VAL A 296 15.45 -14.51 -21.66
C VAL A 296 16.70 -13.65 -21.73
N GLY A 297 17.85 -14.28 -21.96
CA GLY A 297 19.15 -13.63 -21.81
C GLY A 297 19.35 -13.16 -20.37
N ASP A 298 19.58 -11.86 -20.19
CA ASP A 298 19.75 -11.22 -18.88
C ASP A 298 18.46 -10.59 -18.34
N VAL A 299 17.33 -10.73 -19.04
CA VAL A 299 16.03 -10.25 -18.58
C VAL A 299 15.34 -11.34 -17.76
N PHE A 300 15.11 -11.05 -16.48
CA PHE A 300 14.49 -11.95 -15.51
C PHE A 300 13.03 -11.54 -15.32
N THR A 301 12.14 -12.52 -15.24
CA THR A 301 10.76 -12.34 -14.80
C THR A 301 10.54 -13.24 -13.60
N ILE A 302 10.30 -12.60 -12.45
CA ILE A 302 10.03 -13.29 -11.17
C ILE A 302 8.56 -13.17 -10.82
N THR A 303 8.01 -14.18 -10.15
CA THR A 303 6.59 -14.26 -9.78
C THR A 303 6.45 -14.80 -8.37
N ASP A 304 5.50 -14.26 -7.61
CA ASP A 304 5.26 -14.61 -6.20
C ASP A 304 6.55 -14.53 -5.38
N TYR A 305 7.08 -13.31 -5.26
CA TYR A 305 8.38 -13.03 -4.63
C TYR A 305 8.25 -12.20 -3.36
N GLN A 306 9.24 -12.37 -2.47
CA GLN A 306 9.31 -11.76 -1.15
C GLN A 306 10.74 -11.30 -0.86
N ILE A 307 10.88 -10.10 -0.31
CA ILE A 307 12.12 -9.50 0.18
C ILE A 307 12.30 -9.89 1.64
N VAL A 308 13.04 -10.97 1.87
CA VAL A 308 13.28 -11.53 3.21
C VAL A 308 14.44 -10.85 3.95
N ASN A 309 15.22 -10.02 3.24
CA ASN A 309 16.25 -9.16 3.82
C ASN A 309 16.37 -7.86 3.02
N GLY A 310 16.56 -6.74 3.72
CA GLY A 310 16.71 -5.42 3.10
C GLY A 310 15.44 -4.56 3.10
N CYS A 311 14.48 -4.82 3.99
CA CYS A 311 13.27 -3.99 4.18
C CYS A 311 13.62 -2.51 4.38
N GLN A 312 14.53 -2.21 5.30
CA GLN A 312 15.03 -0.87 5.59
C GLN A 312 15.62 -0.17 4.35
N SER A 313 16.64 -0.76 3.72
CA SER A 313 17.26 -0.21 2.51
C SER A 313 16.26 -0.01 1.38
N SER A 314 15.31 -0.95 1.19
CA SER A 314 14.28 -0.86 0.15
C SER A 314 13.34 0.32 0.37
N ASN A 315 12.89 0.55 1.61
CA ASN A 315 12.04 1.68 1.95
C ASN A 315 12.78 3.01 1.74
N VAL A 316 14.02 3.15 2.25
CA VAL A 316 14.80 4.39 2.03
C VAL A 316 15.06 4.64 0.54
N LEU A 317 15.38 3.61 -0.24
CA LEU A 317 15.54 3.73 -1.70
C LEU A 317 14.25 4.20 -2.38
N PHE A 318 13.09 3.69 -1.96
CA PHE A 318 11.80 4.13 -2.48
C PHE A 318 11.46 5.57 -2.06
N GLU A 319 11.70 5.95 -0.80
CA GLU A 319 11.42 7.31 -0.31
C GLU A 319 12.31 8.37 -0.98
N GLN A 320 13.56 8.02 -1.29
CA GLN A 320 14.51 8.92 -1.96
C GLN A 320 14.49 8.79 -3.50
N ARG A 321 13.50 8.08 -4.07
CA ARG A 321 13.43 7.72 -5.51
C ARG A 321 13.56 8.90 -6.47
N ASP A 322 13.16 10.09 -6.07
CA ASP A 322 13.19 11.30 -6.90
C ASP A 322 14.53 12.06 -6.80
N ALA A 323 15.38 11.71 -5.82
CA ALA A 323 16.67 12.34 -5.54
C ALA A 323 17.89 11.46 -5.92
N ILE A 324 17.64 10.21 -6.30
CA ILE A 324 18.67 9.21 -6.64
C ILE A 324 18.56 8.73 -8.09
N ASP A 325 19.64 8.13 -8.60
CA ASP A 325 19.75 7.64 -9.97
C ASP A 325 20.56 6.33 -10.03
N ASP A 326 20.84 5.86 -11.24
CA ASP A 326 21.54 4.59 -11.48
C ASP A 326 23.00 4.58 -11.03
N ARG A 327 23.56 5.68 -10.51
CA ARG A 327 24.85 5.61 -9.80
C ARG A 327 24.71 4.83 -8.49
N VAL A 328 23.50 4.76 -7.94
CA VAL A 328 23.17 3.85 -6.83
C VAL A 328 23.00 2.45 -7.40
N GLN A 329 23.90 1.56 -7.01
CA GLN A 329 23.86 0.14 -7.36
C GLN A 329 23.44 -0.65 -6.11
N VAL A 330 22.41 -1.47 -6.25
CA VAL A 330 21.75 -2.20 -5.16
C VAL A 330 22.23 -3.64 -5.17
N PRO A 331 22.96 -4.12 -4.15
CA PRO A 331 23.36 -5.52 -4.07
C PRO A 331 22.14 -6.42 -3.91
N LEU A 332 22.07 -7.48 -4.70
CA LEU A 332 20.93 -8.38 -4.78
C LEU A 332 21.36 -9.84 -4.73
N ARG A 333 20.68 -10.63 -3.90
CA ARG A 333 20.65 -12.09 -3.94
C ARG A 333 19.26 -12.54 -4.33
N LEU A 334 19.15 -13.20 -5.48
CA LEU A 334 17.89 -13.77 -5.98
C LEU A 334 17.91 -15.29 -5.81
N ILE A 335 16.87 -15.84 -5.20
CA ILE A 335 16.74 -17.27 -4.91
C ILE A 335 15.38 -17.74 -5.43
N HIS A 336 15.40 -18.72 -6.33
CA HIS A 336 14.22 -19.40 -6.86
C HIS A 336 14.09 -20.76 -6.19
N THR A 337 13.02 -20.91 -5.42
CA THR A 337 12.66 -22.16 -4.73
C THR A 337 11.15 -22.28 -4.59
N GLU A 338 10.65 -23.51 -4.69
CA GLU A 338 9.26 -23.87 -4.38
C GLU A 338 9.17 -24.61 -3.03
N ASP A 339 10.30 -24.79 -2.32
CA ASP A 339 10.40 -25.47 -1.04
C ASP A 339 10.21 -24.46 0.12
N ASP A 340 9.06 -24.56 0.79
CA ASP A 340 8.73 -23.67 1.91
C ASP A 340 9.69 -23.83 3.10
N GLY A 341 10.29 -25.02 3.30
CA GLY A 341 11.29 -25.26 4.34
C GLY A 341 12.60 -24.54 4.05
N VAL A 342 13.05 -24.56 2.79
CA VAL A 342 14.22 -23.77 2.36
C VAL A 342 13.95 -22.27 2.49
N LYS A 343 12.76 -21.82 2.11
CA LYS A 343 12.34 -20.41 2.28
C LYS A 343 12.43 -19.98 3.73
N GLU A 344 11.83 -20.73 4.66
CA GLU A 344 11.85 -20.43 6.09
C GLU A 344 13.28 -20.40 6.65
N LEU A 345 14.11 -21.38 6.30
CA LEU A 345 15.51 -21.43 6.71
C LEU A 345 16.30 -20.19 6.27
N ILE A 346 16.13 -19.76 5.02
CA ILE A 346 16.81 -18.57 4.50
C ILE A 346 16.31 -17.33 5.23
N THR A 347 15.00 -17.14 5.36
CA THR A 347 14.40 -16.01 6.07
C THR A 347 14.93 -15.93 7.51
N MET A 348 14.97 -17.04 8.23
CA MET A 348 15.53 -17.08 9.59
C MET A 348 17.03 -16.75 9.61
N ALA A 349 17.81 -17.32 8.68
CA ALA A 349 19.26 -17.14 8.63
C ALA A 349 19.65 -15.69 8.30
N THR A 350 18.99 -15.07 7.31
CA THR A 350 19.28 -13.68 6.93
C THR A 350 18.92 -12.71 8.04
N ASN A 351 17.85 -12.96 8.80
CA ASN A 351 17.45 -12.10 9.91
C ASN A 351 18.38 -12.23 11.13
N ARG A 352 18.91 -13.43 11.42
CA ARG A 352 19.86 -13.66 12.54
C ARG A 352 21.25 -13.05 12.33
N GLN A 353 21.68 -12.84 11.09
CA GLN A 353 23.02 -12.30 10.78
C GLN A 353 23.18 -10.81 11.07
N THR A 354 22.08 -10.11 11.34
CA THR A 354 22.07 -8.71 11.76
C THR A 354 21.36 -8.66 13.12
N ASP A 355 22.12 -8.43 14.19
CA ASP A 355 21.62 -8.49 15.58
C ASP A 355 20.24 -7.82 15.76
N ILE A 356 19.26 -8.61 16.19
CA ILE A 356 18.15 -8.09 16.96
C ILE A 356 18.72 -7.98 18.37
N LYS A 357 19.10 -6.77 18.81
CA LYS A 357 19.28 -6.58 20.25
C LYS A 357 17.88 -6.79 20.86
N PRO A 358 17.70 -7.78 21.75
CA PRO A 358 16.48 -7.82 22.55
C PRO A 358 16.44 -6.55 23.38
N ASP A 359 15.26 -5.93 23.46
CA ASP A 359 14.96 -4.82 24.37
C ASP A 359 15.31 -5.16 25.83
#